data_AF-D7FS70-F1
#
_entry.id   AF-D7FS70-F1
#
_cell.length_a   1.000
_cell.length_b   1.000
_cell.length_c   1.000
_cell.angle_alpha   90.00
_cell.angle_beta   90.00
_cell.angle_gamma   90.00
#
_symmetry.space_group_name_H-M   'P 1'
#
loop_
_entity.id
_entity.type
_entity.pdbx_description
1 polymer ?
#
loop_
_entity_poly.entity_id
_entity_poly.type
_entity_poly.pdbx_seq_one_letter_code
_entity_poly.pdbx_strand_id
1 'polypeptide(L)'
;MPWRFSYPPEATVLLAPDSDCCKIFTDVECELLQRVPVASEAISRIGSTDPAAMLFDAAAAFEEGDPRADENIRAMERDGDADGEGHPLLEAVQSCIAAAAGEFDIPRQKALMRAAGYGKSFLSDYDSDEFVECCRKLRVLNNCRHKSCGMPLTSQQYDRLTPEVLVDRLAMRHLHLLAVRVCDHLRLRRDRVAVHWACKKIAKACNEASAGEPGAPTDDDLTREVVEKLRPCGQISYADVARAAERSGRRRLATMLLDLEPLASDQVPLLLSMGENELGLKKAILSGEDDLVYLSVMHIEQEAGSSEKGREAFCELMHAHPEALRLLKVYYREKGGYMERKKLHNLCVFSKQYLEAGTLAIRKAYTQERLDGRLEGLKEAEGMFAHRKELAFQQACTKDQAELLEYQRVLERKTGLDVFVDMSVSETLYHLIVVGASGGVEGRDGQQLLAEASALQKKLKVPDKRFWHIKIKALASVGEWEALRKFGAERKSPIGYKPFALACMRKKPTGLLGDDTERYITGYIERIPQAEDRYDLYLENKSWEKAAEVAARLKDPRRIAEVRGLATPAGTASASQTTSGGGGGGGDGFSRPK
;
A
#
# COMPACT_ATOMS: atom_id res chain seq x y z
N MET A 1 33.50 12.95 -66.45
CA MET A 1 32.27 13.78 -66.48
C MET A 1 31.51 13.53 -65.20
N PRO A 2 30.93 14.55 -64.53
CA PRO A 2 30.02 14.29 -63.42
C PRO A 2 28.78 13.58 -63.94
N TRP A 3 28.35 12.53 -63.26
CA TRP A 3 27.07 11.87 -63.52
C TRP A 3 25.93 12.87 -63.27
N ARG A 4 25.02 13.03 -64.22
CA ARG A 4 23.85 13.91 -64.11
C ARG A 4 22.58 13.07 -64.13
N PHE A 5 21.76 13.21 -63.09
CA PHE A 5 20.40 12.66 -63.04
C PHE A 5 19.43 13.77 -63.45
N SER A 6 18.56 13.50 -64.41
CA SER A 6 17.60 14.48 -64.95
C SER A 6 16.18 14.05 -64.63
N TYR A 7 15.44 14.94 -63.97
CA TYR A 7 14.03 14.75 -63.64
C TYR A 7 13.17 15.73 -64.47
N PRO A 8 11.88 15.41 -64.74
CA PRO A 8 10.99 16.32 -65.45
C PRO A 8 10.92 17.70 -64.78
N PRO A 9 10.84 18.81 -65.54
CA PRO A 9 10.82 20.16 -64.97
C PRO A 9 9.65 20.43 -64.02
N GLU A 10 8.53 19.73 -64.25
CA GLU A 10 7.29 19.84 -63.49
C GLU A 10 7.32 19.01 -62.18
N ALA A 11 8.28 18.09 -62.04
CA ALA A 11 8.33 17.18 -60.91
C ALA A 11 8.95 17.85 -59.68
N THR A 12 8.25 17.78 -58.54
CA THR A 12 8.82 18.21 -57.26
C THR A 12 9.77 17.13 -56.75
N VAL A 13 11.06 17.43 -56.68
CA VAL A 13 12.09 16.50 -56.21
C VAL A 13 12.51 16.88 -54.80
N LEU A 14 12.35 15.95 -53.86
CA LEU A 14 12.85 16.07 -52.48
C LEU A 14 14.01 15.12 -52.27
N LEU A 15 15.15 15.66 -51.82
CA LEU A 15 16.32 14.88 -51.45
C LEU A 15 16.35 14.68 -49.94
N ALA A 16 16.44 13.42 -49.50
CA ALA A 16 16.61 13.07 -48.11
C ALA A 16 17.93 12.30 -47.94
N PRO A 17 18.96 12.91 -47.33
CA PRO A 17 20.20 12.22 -47.04
C PRO A 17 19.99 11.16 -45.96
N ASP A 18 20.64 10.01 -46.14
CA ASP A 18 20.67 8.90 -45.21
C ASP A 18 22.14 8.50 -44.94
N SER A 19 22.38 7.47 -44.14
CA SER A 19 23.71 7.07 -43.68
C SER A 19 24.73 6.75 -44.77
N ASP A 20 24.28 6.12 -45.85
CA ASP A 20 25.08 5.51 -46.91
C ASP A 20 24.46 5.69 -48.30
N CYS A 21 23.34 6.40 -48.36
CA CYS A 21 22.59 6.70 -49.58
C CYS A 21 21.88 8.05 -49.46
N CYS A 22 21.34 8.53 -50.57
CA CYS A 22 20.39 9.62 -50.64
C CYS A 22 19.08 9.07 -51.22
N LYS A 23 17.96 9.28 -50.53
CA LYS A 23 16.64 8.98 -51.07
C LYS A 23 16.14 10.18 -51.87
N ILE A 24 15.63 9.90 -53.06
CA ILE A 24 15.08 10.90 -53.96
C ILE A 24 13.59 10.60 -54.08
N PHE A 25 12.77 11.52 -53.60
CA PHE A 25 11.32 11.42 -53.69
C PHE A 25 10.82 12.31 -54.81
N THR A 26 10.04 11.72 -55.70
CA THR A 26 9.21 12.43 -56.66
C THR A 26 7.74 12.33 -56.24
N ASP A 27 6.86 12.91 -57.04
CA ASP A 27 5.41 12.77 -56.89
C ASP A 27 4.91 11.32 -57.08
N VAL A 28 5.68 10.47 -57.76
CA VAL A 28 5.26 9.10 -58.12
C VAL A 28 6.18 8.01 -57.58
N GLU A 29 7.48 8.27 -57.45
CA GLU A 29 8.48 7.24 -57.13
C GLU A 29 9.44 7.67 -56.00
N CYS A 30 10.03 6.66 -55.35
CA CYS A 30 11.10 6.83 -54.39
C CYS A 30 12.33 6.06 -54.91
N GLU A 31 13.36 6.81 -55.28
CA GLU A 31 14.62 6.27 -55.79
C GLU A 31 15.69 6.31 -54.69
N LEU A 32 16.67 5.41 -54.78
CA LEU A 32 17.78 5.33 -53.83
C LEU A 32 19.09 5.49 -54.59
N LEU A 33 19.82 6.57 -54.27
CA LEU A 33 21.14 6.85 -54.81
C LEU A 33 22.20 6.48 -53.78
N GLN A 34 22.99 5.45 -54.08
CA GLN A 34 24.06 4.96 -53.21
C GLN A 34 25.37 4.87 -54.01
N ARG A 35 26.50 5.17 -53.34
CA ARG A 35 27.81 4.82 -53.89
C ARG A 35 27.92 3.30 -53.93
N VAL A 36 28.35 2.76 -55.08
CA VAL A 36 28.58 1.31 -55.23
C VAL A 36 29.43 0.78 -54.06
N PRO A 37 28.95 -0.24 -53.31
CA PRO A 37 29.70 -0.80 -52.19
C PRO A 37 31.07 -1.33 -52.62
N VAL A 38 32.07 -1.20 -51.74
CA VAL A 38 33.46 -1.57 -52.03
C VAL A 38 33.61 -3.05 -52.39
N ALA A 39 32.91 -3.94 -51.68
CA ALA A 39 32.92 -5.38 -51.98
C ALA A 39 32.32 -5.68 -53.37
N SER A 40 31.23 -5.02 -53.75
CA SER A 40 30.64 -5.16 -55.09
C SER A 40 31.57 -4.64 -56.19
N GLU A 41 32.29 -3.53 -55.92
CA GLU A 41 33.31 -2.99 -56.82
C GLU A 41 34.50 -3.95 -56.97
N ALA A 42 34.99 -4.52 -55.87
CA ALA A 42 36.10 -5.46 -55.87
C ALA A 42 35.82 -6.70 -56.72
N ILE A 43 34.60 -7.24 -56.65
CA ILE A 43 34.19 -8.43 -57.43
C ILE A 43 33.98 -8.10 -58.91
N SER A 44 33.44 -6.92 -59.22
CA SER A 44 32.92 -6.62 -60.58
C SER A 44 33.77 -5.65 -61.39
N ARG A 45 34.93 -5.23 -60.86
CA ARG A 45 35.91 -4.44 -61.61
C ARG A 45 36.51 -5.31 -62.72
N ILE A 46 36.55 -4.78 -63.95
CA ILE A 46 37.12 -5.48 -65.10
C ILE A 46 38.60 -5.80 -64.82
N GLY A 47 38.97 -7.08 -64.93
CA GLY A 47 40.32 -7.56 -64.64
C GLY A 47 40.68 -7.51 -63.15
N SER A 48 39.70 -7.59 -62.25
CA SER A 48 39.96 -7.66 -60.82
C SER A 48 40.75 -8.91 -60.47
N THR A 49 41.85 -8.73 -59.73
CA THR A 49 42.64 -9.82 -59.14
C THR A 49 42.32 -9.99 -57.65
N ASP A 50 41.19 -9.44 -57.20
CA ASP A 50 40.74 -9.58 -55.82
C ASP A 50 40.31 -11.03 -55.53
N PRO A 51 40.67 -11.62 -54.38
CA PRO A 51 40.25 -12.98 -54.01
C PRO A 51 38.74 -13.22 -54.16
N ALA A 52 37.91 -12.21 -53.86
CA ALA A 52 36.45 -12.32 -54.00
C ALA A 52 36.00 -12.39 -55.47
N ALA A 53 36.70 -11.72 -56.38
CA ALA A 53 36.45 -11.81 -57.81
C ALA A 53 36.85 -13.18 -58.37
N MET A 54 38.03 -13.68 -57.97
CA MET A 54 38.51 -15.01 -58.34
C MET A 54 37.57 -16.12 -57.86
N LEU A 55 37.07 -16.03 -56.62
CA LEU A 55 36.08 -16.96 -56.08
C LEU A 55 34.77 -16.92 -56.87
N PHE A 56 34.30 -15.71 -57.23
CA PHE A 56 33.08 -15.54 -58.01
C PHE A 56 33.20 -16.15 -59.41
N ASP A 57 34.32 -15.93 -60.09
CA ASP A 57 34.62 -16.51 -61.39
C ASP A 57 34.78 -18.04 -61.32
N ALA A 58 35.44 -18.55 -60.28
CA ALA A 58 35.58 -19.99 -60.05
C ALA A 58 34.22 -20.65 -59.80
N ALA A 59 33.32 -20.00 -59.05
CA ALA A 59 31.96 -20.49 -58.84
C ALA A 59 31.13 -20.48 -60.14
N ALA A 60 31.28 -19.46 -60.98
CA ALA A 60 30.64 -19.42 -62.30
C ALA A 60 31.16 -20.55 -63.22
N ALA A 61 32.49 -20.75 -63.27
CA ALA A 61 33.12 -21.84 -64.03
C ALA A 61 32.66 -23.23 -63.53
N PHE A 62 32.44 -23.38 -62.22
CA PHE A 62 31.87 -24.59 -61.64
C PHE A 62 30.42 -24.81 -62.08
N GLU A 63 29.58 -23.77 -62.08
CA GLU A 63 28.19 -23.86 -62.58
C GLU A 63 28.14 -24.24 -64.07
N GLU A 64 29.13 -23.84 -64.86
CA GLU A 64 29.29 -24.19 -66.28
C GLU A 64 29.90 -25.58 -66.53
N GLY A 65 30.39 -26.25 -65.48
CA GLY A 65 31.02 -27.58 -65.56
C GLY A 65 32.47 -27.57 -66.04
N ASP A 66 33.17 -26.43 -65.93
CA ASP A 66 34.58 -26.30 -66.31
C ASP A 66 35.49 -26.92 -65.22
N PRO A 67 36.35 -27.91 -65.56
CA PRO A 67 37.27 -28.53 -64.60
C PRO A 67 38.28 -27.55 -63.99
N ARG A 68 38.54 -26.40 -64.63
CA ARG A 68 39.45 -25.35 -64.10
C ARG A 68 38.97 -24.71 -62.80
N ALA A 69 37.69 -24.87 -62.45
CA ALA A 69 37.13 -24.33 -61.21
C ALA A 69 37.74 -24.97 -59.94
N ASP A 70 38.09 -26.26 -59.97
CA ASP A 70 38.72 -26.97 -58.85
C ASP A 70 40.20 -26.56 -58.70
N GLU A 71 40.91 -26.31 -59.80
CA GLU A 71 42.28 -25.80 -59.77
C GLU A 71 42.35 -24.40 -59.17
N ASN A 72 41.42 -23.52 -59.56
CA ASN A 72 41.35 -22.14 -59.10
C ASN A 72 41.03 -22.05 -57.60
N ILE A 73 40.06 -22.83 -57.10
CA ILE A 73 39.68 -22.80 -55.68
C ILE A 73 40.78 -23.40 -54.78
N ARG A 74 41.44 -24.47 -55.22
CA ARG A 74 42.56 -25.09 -54.48
C ARG A 74 43.85 -24.28 -54.53
N ALA A 75 43.99 -23.38 -55.50
CA ALA A 75 45.06 -22.38 -55.48
C ALA A 75 44.82 -21.38 -54.34
N MET A 76 43.58 -20.88 -54.21
CA MET A 76 43.19 -19.98 -53.12
C MET A 76 43.22 -20.64 -51.72
N GLU A 77 43.01 -21.96 -51.65
CA GLU A 77 43.13 -22.74 -50.40
C GLU A 77 44.60 -22.91 -49.97
N ARG A 78 45.52 -23.10 -50.92
CA ARG A 78 46.95 -23.32 -50.63
C ARG A 78 47.72 -22.06 -50.24
N ASP A 79 47.21 -20.89 -50.59
CA ASP A 79 47.82 -19.60 -50.29
C ASP A 79 47.52 -19.10 -48.85
N GLY A 80 46.81 -19.86 -48.03
CA GLY A 80 46.51 -19.54 -46.62
C GLY A 80 47.47 -20.21 -45.62
N ASP A 81 48.01 -19.45 -44.66
CA ASP A 81 48.81 -19.99 -43.55
C ASP A 81 47.96 -20.81 -42.57
N ALA A 82 48.58 -21.84 -41.96
CA ALA A 82 47.95 -22.82 -41.06
C ALA A 82 47.41 -22.25 -39.72
N ASP A 83 47.62 -20.96 -39.46
CA ASP A 83 47.34 -20.29 -38.19
C ASP A 83 46.17 -19.29 -38.27
N GLY A 84 45.05 -19.65 -38.92
CA GLY A 84 43.69 -19.14 -38.65
C GLY A 84 43.36 -17.64 -38.82
N GLU A 85 44.31 -16.72 -38.92
CA GLU A 85 44.10 -15.28 -39.13
C GLU A 85 44.62 -14.88 -40.51
N GLY A 86 43.70 -14.52 -41.44
CA GLY A 86 44.05 -14.01 -42.77
C GLY A 86 43.96 -15.02 -43.93
N HIS A 87 43.11 -16.05 -43.84
CA HIS A 87 42.92 -16.99 -44.95
C HIS A 87 42.23 -16.29 -46.15
N PRO A 88 42.85 -16.20 -47.34
CA PRO A 88 42.34 -15.41 -48.47
C PRO A 88 40.97 -15.89 -48.98
N LEU A 89 40.72 -17.21 -48.90
CA LEU A 89 39.40 -17.78 -49.20
C LEU A 89 38.31 -17.35 -48.19
N LEU A 90 38.64 -17.20 -46.90
CA LEU A 90 37.68 -16.74 -45.89
C LEU A 90 37.29 -15.29 -46.17
N GLU A 91 38.27 -14.42 -46.45
CA GLU A 91 38.03 -13.03 -46.84
C GLU A 91 37.24 -12.93 -48.15
N ALA A 92 37.51 -13.81 -49.12
CA ALA A 92 36.75 -13.89 -50.37
C ALA A 92 35.28 -14.26 -50.12
N VAL A 93 35.03 -15.27 -49.26
CA VAL A 93 33.66 -15.67 -48.88
C VAL A 93 32.94 -14.52 -48.17
N GLN A 94 33.58 -13.86 -47.20
CA GLN A 94 33.02 -12.70 -46.48
C GLN A 94 32.73 -11.53 -47.43
N SER A 95 33.63 -11.25 -48.36
CA SER A 95 33.46 -10.20 -49.37
C SER A 95 32.32 -10.53 -50.35
N CYS A 96 32.17 -11.78 -50.78
CA CYS A 96 31.00 -12.22 -51.57
C CYS A 96 29.69 -12.05 -50.80
N ILE A 97 29.66 -12.38 -49.50
CA ILE A 97 28.49 -12.18 -48.62
C ILE A 97 28.17 -10.69 -48.48
N ALA A 98 29.18 -9.84 -48.24
CA ALA A 98 29.03 -8.40 -48.13
C ALA A 98 28.56 -7.76 -49.45
N ALA A 99 29.11 -8.20 -50.58
CA ALA A 99 28.68 -7.77 -51.91
C ALA A 99 27.23 -8.18 -52.21
N ALA A 100 26.83 -9.40 -51.82
CA ALA A 100 25.44 -9.85 -51.96
C ALA A 100 24.49 -8.96 -51.14
N ALA A 101 24.85 -8.61 -49.90
CA ALA A 101 24.05 -7.75 -49.03
C ALA A 101 23.87 -6.33 -49.61
N GLY A 102 24.91 -5.80 -50.28
CA GLY A 102 24.90 -4.50 -50.95
C GLY A 102 24.13 -4.46 -52.27
N GLU A 103 23.87 -5.61 -52.89
CA GLU A 103 23.23 -5.71 -54.20
C GLU A 103 21.70 -5.61 -54.10
N PHE A 104 21.07 -5.06 -55.14
CA PHE A 104 19.60 -4.93 -55.23
C PHE A 104 19.00 -5.88 -56.27
N ASP A 105 19.78 -6.32 -57.25
CA ASP A 105 19.35 -7.30 -58.25
C ASP A 105 19.32 -8.73 -57.68
N ILE A 106 18.13 -9.37 -57.71
CA ILE A 106 17.91 -10.68 -57.09
C ILE A 106 18.73 -11.81 -57.75
N PRO A 107 18.79 -11.93 -59.10
CA PRO A 107 19.70 -12.85 -59.77
C PRO A 107 21.16 -12.70 -59.32
N ARG A 108 21.69 -11.48 -59.28
CA ARG A 108 23.07 -11.22 -58.86
C ARG A 108 23.33 -11.52 -57.39
N GLN A 109 22.41 -11.16 -56.50
CA GLN A 109 22.46 -11.57 -55.09
C GLN A 109 22.57 -13.09 -54.95
N LYS A 110 21.76 -13.85 -55.70
CA LYS A 110 21.81 -15.32 -55.68
C LYS A 110 23.14 -15.86 -56.19
N ALA A 111 23.68 -15.30 -57.27
CA ALA A 111 24.99 -15.69 -57.80
C ALA A 111 26.10 -15.46 -56.76
N LEU A 112 26.13 -14.30 -56.11
CA LEU A 112 27.11 -13.96 -55.08
C LEU A 112 26.99 -14.87 -53.85
N MET A 113 25.75 -15.17 -53.40
CA MET A 113 25.53 -16.11 -52.30
C MET A 113 25.85 -17.57 -52.69
N ARG A 114 25.72 -17.96 -53.95
CA ARG A 114 26.20 -19.28 -54.41
C ARG A 114 27.72 -19.34 -54.46
N ALA A 115 28.39 -18.28 -54.90
CA ALA A 115 29.85 -18.20 -54.87
C ALA A 115 30.40 -18.29 -53.45
N ALA A 116 29.80 -17.57 -52.49
CA ALA A 116 30.11 -17.72 -51.07
C ALA A 116 29.81 -19.15 -50.57
N GLY A 117 28.71 -19.75 -51.05
CA GLY A 117 28.31 -21.12 -50.73
C GLY A 117 29.24 -22.19 -51.31
N TYR A 118 29.88 -21.90 -52.44
CA TYR A 118 30.93 -22.72 -53.05
C TYR A 118 32.23 -22.58 -52.27
N GLY A 119 32.69 -21.36 -51.98
CA GLY A 119 33.93 -21.14 -51.23
C GLY A 119 33.91 -21.76 -49.83
N LYS A 120 32.79 -21.64 -49.10
CA LYS A 120 32.68 -22.20 -47.74
C LYS A 120 32.80 -23.72 -47.68
N SER A 121 32.56 -24.47 -48.77
CA SER A 121 32.70 -25.94 -48.73
C SER A 121 34.14 -26.41 -48.67
N PHE A 122 35.10 -25.52 -48.93
CA PHE A 122 36.54 -25.80 -48.89
C PHE A 122 37.22 -25.26 -47.63
N LEU A 123 36.47 -24.62 -46.71
CA LEU A 123 37.00 -24.15 -45.43
C LEU A 123 36.71 -25.18 -44.34
N SER A 124 37.77 -25.67 -43.67
CA SER A 124 37.64 -26.46 -42.44
C SER A 124 37.21 -25.55 -41.27
N ASP A 125 36.19 -25.95 -40.50
CA ASP A 125 35.67 -25.25 -39.32
C ASP A 125 35.05 -23.85 -39.57
N TYR A 126 34.46 -23.60 -40.75
CA TYR A 126 33.76 -22.34 -41.06
C TYR A 126 32.43 -22.18 -40.29
N ASP A 127 32.29 -21.07 -39.58
CA ASP A 127 31.01 -20.63 -39.00
C ASP A 127 30.05 -20.13 -40.08
N SER A 128 28.97 -20.88 -40.32
CA SER A 128 27.97 -20.57 -41.32
C SER A 128 26.92 -19.55 -40.87
N ASP A 129 27.01 -19.02 -39.65
CA ASP A 129 26.02 -18.09 -39.10
C ASP A 129 25.93 -16.81 -39.96
N GLU A 130 27.06 -16.20 -40.33
CA GLU A 130 27.08 -14.99 -41.18
C GLU A 130 26.39 -15.22 -42.54
N PHE A 131 26.64 -16.39 -43.15
CA PHE A 131 26.01 -16.79 -44.40
C PHE A 131 24.49 -16.93 -44.27
N VAL A 132 24.03 -17.58 -43.19
CA VAL A 132 22.62 -17.80 -42.90
C VAL A 132 21.90 -16.50 -42.56
N GLU A 133 22.54 -15.63 -41.77
CA GLU A 133 22.03 -14.31 -41.42
C GLU A 133 21.88 -13.42 -42.65
N CYS A 134 22.88 -13.40 -43.54
CA CYS A 134 22.78 -12.67 -44.80
C CYS A 134 21.62 -13.18 -45.67
N CYS A 135 21.42 -14.50 -45.78
CA CYS A 135 20.26 -15.07 -46.48
C CYS A 135 18.92 -14.61 -45.89
N ARG A 136 18.79 -14.61 -44.55
CA ARG A 136 17.58 -14.15 -43.85
C ARG A 136 17.34 -12.66 -44.09
N LYS A 137 18.39 -11.85 -43.95
CA LYS A 137 18.38 -10.41 -44.17
C LYS A 137 17.98 -10.04 -45.60
N LEU A 138 18.59 -10.68 -46.61
CA LEU A 138 18.27 -10.46 -48.02
C LEU A 138 16.82 -10.77 -48.33
N ARG A 139 16.25 -11.84 -47.76
CA ARG A 139 14.84 -12.16 -47.96
C ARG A 139 13.92 -11.06 -47.42
N VAL A 140 14.23 -10.47 -46.27
CA VAL A 140 13.46 -9.35 -45.70
C VAL A 140 13.65 -8.08 -46.52
N LEU A 141 14.90 -7.72 -46.84
CA LEU A 141 15.25 -6.55 -47.64
C LEU A 141 14.58 -6.57 -49.01
N ASN A 142 14.58 -7.70 -49.71
CA ASN A 142 13.96 -7.82 -51.03
C ASN A 142 12.44 -7.60 -50.98
N ASN A 143 11.76 -8.04 -49.91
CA ASN A 143 10.34 -7.73 -49.73
C ASN A 143 10.12 -6.25 -49.40
N CYS A 144 11.00 -5.62 -48.62
CA CYS A 144 10.89 -4.19 -48.30
C CYS A 144 11.16 -3.28 -49.51
N ARG A 145 12.11 -3.70 -50.36
CA ARG A 145 12.51 -3.04 -51.62
C ARG A 145 11.46 -3.20 -52.72
N HIS A 146 10.55 -4.16 -52.60
CA HIS A 146 9.47 -4.32 -53.58
C HIS A 146 8.60 -3.05 -53.64
N LYS A 147 8.21 -2.62 -54.86
CA LYS A 147 7.46 -1.37 -55.08
C LYS A 147 6.19 -1.27 -54.23
N SER A 148 5.51 -2.39 -53.98
CA SER A 148 4.30 -2.43 -53.14
C SER A 148 4.53 -2.13 -51.66
N CYS A 149 5.75 -2.32 -51.14
CA CYS A 149 6.10 -1.99 -49.76
C CYS A 149 6.46 -0.50 -49.63
N GLY A 150 7.17 0.03 -50.63
CA GLY A 150 7.57 1.43 -50.68
C GLY A 150 8.55 1.82 -49.58
N MET A 151 9.45 0.91 -49.19
CA MET A 151 10.48 1.16 -48.17
C MET A 151 11.84 0.63 -48.66
N PRO A 152 12.47 1.30 -49.65
CA PRO A 152 13.79 0.92 -50.11
C PRO A 152 14.80 1.12 -48.95
N LEU A 153 15.52 0.04 -48.63
CA LEU A 153 16.49 0.00 -47.54
C LEU A 153 17.80 -0.62 -48.03
N THR A 154 18.91 0.00 -47.65
CA THR A 154 20.24 -0.61 -47.76
C THR A 154 20.46 -1.63 -46.66
N SER A 155 21.47 -2.48 -46.83
CA SER A 155 21.92 -3.43 -45.81
C SER A 155 22.28 -2.71 -44.49
N GLN A 156 22.98 -1.59 -44.58
CA GLN A 156 23.41 -0.82 -43.40
C GLN A 156 22.24 -0.13 -42.70
N GLN A 157 21.27 0.39 -43.47
CA GLN A 157 20.05 0.95 -42.90
C GLN A 157 19.23 -0.09 -42.14
N TYR A 158 19.15 -1.32 -42.65
CA TYR A 158 18.48 -2.43 -41.96
C TYR A 158 19.13 -2.72 -40.61
N ASP A 159 20.46 -2.78 -40.55
CA ASP A 159 21.18 -3.06 -39.29
C ASP A 159 21.00 -1.94 -38.27
N ARG A 160 21.12 -0.68 -38.71
CA ARG A 160 20.92 0.49 -37.84
C ARG A 160 19.48 0.62 -37.37
N LEU A 161 18.52 0.29 -38.23
CA LEU A 161 17.10 0.34 -37.91
C LEU A 161 16.73 -0.73 -36.90
N THR A 162 17.36 -1.90 -36.99
CA THR A 162 16.97 -3.17 -36.37
C THR A 162 15.71 -3.81 -36.97
N PRO A 163 15.63 -5.16 -37.00
CA PRO A 163 14.44 -5.87 -37.49
C PRO A 163 13.15 -5.53 -36.74
N GLU A 164 13.23 -5.27 -35.44
CA GLU A 164 12.09 -4.96 -34.59
C GLU A 164 11.43 -3.63 -34.98
N VAL A 165 12.24 -2.59 -35.19
CA VAL A 165 11.70 -1.28 -35.63
C VAL A 165 11.23 -1.33 -37.07
N LEU A 166 11.86 -2.15 -37.92
CA LEU A 166 11.36 -2.40 -39.28
C LEU A 166 9.93 -2.98 -39.23
N VAL A 167 9.70 -3.99 -38.39
CA VAL A 167 8.38 -4.58 -38.18
C VAL A 167 7.37 -3.52 -37.72
N ASP A 168 7.74 -2.67 -36.76
CA ASP A 168 6.88 -1.57 -36.30
C ASP A 168 6.54 -0.61 -37.45
N ARG A 169 7.51 -0.24 -38.30
CA ARG A 169 7.28 0.63 -39.46
C ARG A 169 6.38 -0.01 -40.51
N LEU A 170 6.53 -1.31 -40.75
CA LEU A 170 5.64 -2.07 -41.64
C LEU A 170 4.21 -2.09 -41.10
N ALA A 171 4.05 -2.29 -39.79
CA ALA A 171 2.75 -2.23 -39.14
C ALA A 171 2.12 -0.84 -39.24
N MET A 172 2.91 0.24 -39.06
CA MET A 172 2.46 1.62 -39.23
C MET A 172 2.03 1.98 -40.66
N ARG A 173 2.59 1.28 -41.66
CA ARG A 173 2.16 1.38 -43.07
C ARG A 173 0.97 0.47 -43.40
N HIS A 174 0.34 -0.14 -42.40
CA HIS A 174 -0.76 -1.10 -42.56
C HIS A 174 -0.40 -2.38 -43.33
N LEU A 175 0.89 -2.72 -43.42
CA LEU A 175 1.39 -3.96 -44.04
C LEU A 175 1.49 -5.09 -43.00
N HIS A 176 0.44 -5.31 -42.21
CA HIS A 176 0.46 -6.23 -41.07
C HIS A 176 0.79 -7.68 -41.45
N LEU A 177 0.30 -8.16 -42.61
CA LEU A 177 0.61 -9.51 -43.09
C LEU A 177 2.12 -9.68 -43.38
N LEU A 178 2.74 -8.67 -44.01
CA LEU A 178 4.17 -8.70 -44.27
C LEU A 178 4.96 -8.62 -42.96
N ALA A 179 4.55 -7.76 -42.03
CA ALA A 179 5.17 -7.64 -40.72
C ALA A 179 5.13 -8.97 -39.94
N VAL A 180 3.98 -9.67 -39.90
CA VAL A 180 3.88 -10.99 -39.25
C VAL A 180 4.77 -12.03 -39.94
N ARG A 181 4.82 -12.06 -41.28
CA ARG A 181 5.70 -12.97 -42.01
C ARG A 181 7.18 -12.71 -41.75
N VAL A 182 7.57 -11.43 -41.58
CA VAL A 182 8.93 -11.06 -41.18
C VAL A 182 9.20 -11.53 -39.75
N CYS A 183 8.27 -11.36 -38.81
CA CYS A 183 8.38 -11.91 -37.46
C CYS A 183 8.56 -13.42 -37.47
N ASP A 184 7.73 -14.16 -38.21
CA ASP A 184 7.82 -15.62 -38.30
C ASP A 184 9.16 -16.07 -38.91
N HIS A 185 9.64 -15.36 -39.94
CA HIS A 185 10.90 -15.67 -40.61
C HIS A 185 12.11 -15.44 -39.71
N LEU A 186 12.12 -14.34 -38.96
CA LEU A 186 13.21 -13.94 -38.07
C LEU A 186 13.03 -14.44 -36.63
N ARG A 187 11.95 -15.17 -36.34
CA ARG A 187 11.56 -15.66 -35.01
C ARG A 187 11.39 -14.54 -33.97
N LEU A 188 10.86 -13.40 -34.40
CA LEU A 188 10.50 -12.28 -33.53
C LEU A 188 9.11 -12.45 -32.93
N ARG A 189 8.82 -11.73 -31.84
CA ARG A 189 7.48 -11.69 -31.26
C ARG A 189 6.49 -10.98 -32.21
N ARG A 190 5.29 -11.54 -32.34
CA ARG A 190 4.19 -11.02 -33.19
C ARG A 190 3.13 -10.23 -32.43
N ASP A 191 3.19 -10.23 -31.10
CA ASP A 191 2.27 -9.57 -30.18
C ASP A 191 2.05 -8.09 -30.55
N ARG A 192 3.14 -7.34 -30.73
CA ARG A 192 3.08 -5.90 -31.05
C ARG A 192 2.36 -5.62 -32.37
N VAL A 193 2.59 -6.45 -33.39
CA VAL A 193 1.94 -6.32 -34.71
C VAL A 193 0.46 -6.65 -34.62
N ALA A 194 0.11 -7.72 -33.89
CA ALA A 194 -1.26 -8.16 -33.71
C ALA A 194 -2.10 -7.14 -32.92
N VAL A 195 -1.54 -6.57 -31.84
CA VAL A 195 -2.17 -5.49 -31.07
C VAL A 195 -2.35 -4.25 -31.94
N HIS A 196 -1.31 -3.84 -32.68
CA HIS A 196 -1.41 -2.69 -33.59
C HIS A 196 -2.49 -2.91 -34.67
N TRP A 197 -2.56 -4.12 -35.24
CA TRP A 197 -3.63 -4.50 -36.17
C TRP A 197 -5.01 -4.37 -35.53
N ALA A 198 -5.21 -4.94 -34.33
CA ALA A 198 -6.49 -4.88 -33.63
C ALA A 198 -6.94 -3.44 -33.37
N CYS A 199 -6.03 -2.58 -32.89
CA CYS A 199 -6.30 -1.15 -32.69
C CYS A 199 -6.73 -0.46 -33.99
N LYS A 200 -6.04 -0.71 -35.12
CA LYS A 200 -6.39 -0.12 -36.42
C LYS A 200 -7.69 -0.68 -36.99
N LYS A 201 -7.98 -1.96 -36.77
CA LYS A 201 -9.24 -2.60 -37.18
C LYS A 201 -10.43 -1.98 -36.46
N ILE A 202 -10.33 -1.78 -35.13
CA ILE A 202 -11.38 -1.12 -34.34
C ILE A 202 -11.59 0.32 -34.79
N ALA A 203 -10.52 1.08 -34.99
CA ALA A 203 -10.61 2.46 -35.48
C ALA A 203 -11.28 2.53 -36.87
N LYS A 204 -10.95 1.61 -37.78
CA LYS A 204 -11.59 1.52 -39.10
C LYS A 204 -13.09 1.20 -38.99
N ALA A 205 -13.43 0.18 -38.21
CA ALA A 205 -14.82 -0.22 -37.98
C ALA A 205 -15.66 0.89 -37.31
N CYS A 206 -15.03 1.75 -36.51
CA CYS A 206 -15.68 2.93 -35.96
C CYS A 206 -15.98 3.97 -37.04
N ASN A 207 -15.03 4.24 -37.93
CA ASN A 207 -15.23 5.18 -39.04
C ASN A 207 -16.31 4.71 -40.02
N GLU A 208 -16.36 3.41 -40.30
CA GLU A 208 -17.41 2.80 -41.15
C GLU A 208 -18.79 2.91 -40.50
N ALA A 209 -18.88 2.70 -39.18
CA ALA A 209 -20.13 2.86 -38.43
C ALA A 209 -20.60 4.31 -38.35
N SER A 210 -19.70 5.28 -38.18
CA SER A 210 -20.06 6.71 -38.13
C SER A 210 -20.44 7.26 -39.51
N ALA A 211 -19.90 6.68 -40.59
CA ALA A 211 -20.29 6.99 -41.97
C ALA A 211 -21.65 6.40 -42.38
N GLY A 212 -22.30 5.60 -41.52
CA GLY A 212 -23.61 5.01 -41.79
C GLY A 212 -23.59 3.90 -42.84
N GLU A 213 -22.43 3.27 -43.07
CA GLU A 213 -22.31 2.20 -44.06
C GLU A 213 -23.10 0.95 -43.63
N PRO A 214 -24.00 0.41 -44.48
CA PRO A 214 -24.72 -0.81 -44.17
C PRO A 214 -23.74 -2.00 -44.13
N GLY A 215 -23.60 -2.63 -42.96
CA GLY A 215 -22.69 -3.77 -42.74
C GLY A 215 -21.58 -3.52 -41.73
N ALA A 216 -21.59 -2.40 -41.01
CA ALA A 216 -20.63 -2.15 -39.94
C ALA A 216 -20.65 -3.28 -38.88
N PRO A 217 -19.49 -3.81 -38.46
CA PRO A 217 -19.44 -4.95 -37.55
C PRO A 217 -19.91 -4.57 -36.14
N THR A 218 -20.64 -5.49 -35.52
CA THR A 218 -21.11 -5.34 -34.13
C THR A 218 -19.94 -5.42 -33.15
N ASP A 219 -20.12 -4.91 -31.93
CA ASP A 219 -19.10 -5.00 -30.88
C ASP A 219 -18.77 -6.48 -30.56
N ASP A 220 -19.77 -7.37 -30.56
CA ASP A 220 -19.59 -8.80 -30.30
C ASP A 220 -18.78 -9.50 -31.41
N ASP A 221 -18.99 -9.12 -32.67
CA ASP A 221 -18.23 -9.64 -33.81
C ASP A 221 -16.78 -9.13 -33.81
N LEU A 222 -16.58 -7.85 -33.48
CA LEU A 222 -15.25 -7.27 -33.34
C LEU A 222 -14.46 -7.93 -32.21
N THR A 223 -15.07 -8.15 -31.04
CA THR A 223 -14.42 -8.88 -29.95
C THR A 223 -14.03 -10.29 -30.38
N ARG A 224 -14.92 -11.02 -31.06
CA ARG A 224 -14.63 -12.39 -31.54
C ARG A 224 -13.46 -12.39 -32.53
N GLU A 225 -13.47 -11.51 -33.53
CA GLU A 225 -12.41 -11.41 -34.54
C GLU A 225 -11.05 -11.06 -33.90
N VAL A 226 -11.06 -10.11 -32.98
CA VAL A 226 -9.85 -9.67 -32.24
C VAL A 226 -9.28 -10.83 -31.41
N VAL A 227 -10.13 -11.55 -30.66
CA VAL A 227 -9.71 -12.70 -29.84
C VAL A 227 -9.17 -13.83 -30.71
N GLU A 228 -9.82 -14.18 -31.81
CA GLU A 228 -9.37 -15.24 -32.71
C GLU A 228 -7.98 -14.97 -33.30
N LYS A 229 -7.69 -13.72 -33.66
CA LYS A 229 -6.39 -13.33 -34.24
C LYS A 229 -5.30 -13.12 -33.21
N LEU A 230 -5.65 -12.74 -31.97
CA LEU A 230 -4.70 -12.55 -30.88
C LEU A 230 -4.34 -13.87 -30.19
N ARG A 231 -5.29 -14.82 -30.07
CA ARG A 231 -5.08 -16.10 -29.38
C ARG A 231 -3.78 -16.84 -29.72
N PRO A 232 -3.34 -16.90 -30.99
CA PRO A 232 -2.09 -17.58 -31.33
C PRO A 232 -0.87 -16.94 -30.66
N CYS A 233 -0.87 -15.64 -30.37
CA CYS A 233 0.28 -14.92 -29.83
C CYS A 233 0.55 -15.20 -28.33
N GLY A 234 -0.30 -15.97 -27.65
CA GLY A 234 -0.11 -16.36 -26.25
C GLY A 234 -0.67 -15.31 -25.27
N GLN A 235 0.12 -14.95 -24.25
CA GLN A 235 -0.27 -13.94 -23.27
C GLN A 235 -0.10 -12.54 -23.87
N ILE A 236 -1.21 -11.81 -24.01
CA ILE A 236 -1.24 -10.46 -24.54
C ILE A 236 -2.08 -9.58 -23.62
N SER A 237 -1.67 -8.34 -23.45
CA SER A 237 -2.50 -7.31 -22.85
C SER A 237 -3.50 -6.76 -23.87
N TYR A 238 -4.79 -6.87 -23.54
CA TYR A 238 -5.91 -6.26 -24.23
C TYR A 238 -6.09 -4.77 -23.87
N ALA A 239 -5.40 -4.26 -22.85
CA ALA A 239 -5.52 -2.88 -22.39
C ALA A 239 -5.32 -1.84 -23.52
N ASP A 240 -4.31 -2.02 -24.38
CA ASP A 240 -4.08 -1.11 -25.51
C ASP A 240 -5.21 -1.14 -26.55
N VAL A 241 -5.78 -2.33 -26.77
CA VAL A 241 -6.91 -2.55 -27.69
C VAL A 241 -8.18 -1.93 -27.11
N ALA A 242 -8.41 -2.09 -25.81
CA ALA A 242 -9.52 -1.46 -25.10
C ALA A 242 -9.40 0.07 -25.09
N ARG A 243 -8.21 0.63 -24.84
CA ARG A 243 -7.95 2.09 -24.97
C ARG A 243 -8.26 2.59 -26.38
N ALA A 244 -7.94 1.80 -27.41
CA ALA A 244 -8.27 2.15 -28.78
C ALA A 244 -9.79 2.15 -29.03
N ALA A 245 -10.52 1.19 -28.46
CA ALA A 245 -11.99 1.16 -28.51
C ALA A 245 -12.63 2.35 -27.79
N GLU A 246 -12.12 2.69 -26.60
CA GLU A 246 -12.58 3.86 -25.82
C GLU A 246 -12.35 5.17 -26.58
N ARG A 247 -11.13 5.40 -27.11
CA ARG A 247 -10.82 6.58 -27.95
C ARG A 247 -11.70 6.68 -29.19
N SER A 248 -12.22 5.55 -29.66
CA SER A 248 -13.16 5.47 -30.78
C SER A 248 -14.63 5.65 -30.32
N GLY A 249 -14.90 5.97 -29.05
CA GLY A 249 -16.24 6.16 -28.51
C GLY A 249 -17.05 4.87 -28.29
N ARG A 250 -16.47 3.68 -28.51
CA ARG A 250 -17.13 2.38 -28.31
C ARG A 250 -16.88 1.85 -26.90
N ARG A 251 -17.51 2.49 -25.90
CA ARG A 251 -17.36 2.14 -24.47
C ARG A 251 -17.65 0.66 -24.18
N ARG A 252 -18.74 0.12 -24.72
CA ARG A 252 -19.13 -1.29 -24.52
C ARG A 252 -18.08 -2.27 -25.05
N LEU A 253 -17.53 -2.00 -26.24
CA LEU A 253 -16.42 -2.80 -26.78
C LEU A 253 -15.18 -2.73 -25.88
N ALA A 254 -14.85 -1.54 -25.36
CA ALA A 254 -13.72 -1.37 -24.46
C ALA A 254 -13.87 -2.19 -23.17
N THR A 255 -15.06 -2.20 -22.55
CA THR A 255 -15.31 -3.01 -21.34
C THR A 255 -15.26 -4.51 -21.63
N MET A 256 -15.82 -4.97 -22.76
CA MET A 256 -15.73 -6.38 -23.17
C MET A 256 -14.29 -6.85 -23.41
N LEU A 257 -13.45 -5.99 -24.00
CA LEU A 257 -12.03 -6.30 -24.21
C LEU A 257 -11.25 -6.27 -22.90
N LEU A 258 -11.60 -5.37 -21.97
CA LEU A 258 -11.00 -5.31 -20.64
C LEU A 258 -11.36 -6.52 -19.77
N ASP A 259 -12.53 -7.12 -19.94
CA ASP A 259 -12.87 -8.36 -19.23
C ASP A 259 -11.94 -9.54 -19.60
N LEU A 260 -11.25 -9.44 -20.74
CA LEU A 260 -10.23 -10.39 -21.18
C LEU A 260 -8.82 -10.04 -20.67
N GLU A 261 -8.63 -8.85 -20.07
CA GLU A 261 -7.35 -8.43 -19.51
C GLU A 261 -7.01 -9.26 -18.26
N PRO A 262 -5.89 -9.99 -18.25
CA PRO A 262 -5.50 -10.79 -17.10
C PRO A 262 -4.98 -9.94 -15.92
N LEU A 263 -4.40 -8.77 -16.21
CA LEU A 263 -3.78 -7.90 -15.21
C LEU A 263 -4.77 -6.86 -14.69
N ALA A 264 -5.15 -6.99 -13.42
CA ALA A 264 -6.03 -6.02 -12.76
C ALA A 264 -5.41 -4.61 -12.72
N SER A 265 -4.09 -4.51 -12.64
CA SER A 265 -3.34 -3.25 -12.64
C SER A 265 -3.46 -2.46 -13.95
N ASP A 266 -3.71 -3.13 -15.08
CA ASP A 266 -3.98 -2.48 -16.37
C ASP A 266 -5.49 -2.28 -16.61
N GLN A 267 -6.31 -3.18 -16.07
CA GLN A 267 -7.77 -3.16 -16.20
C GLN A 267 -8.41 -2.02 -15.37
N VAL A 268 -8.08 -1.93 -14.07
CA VAL A 268 -8.74 -1.03 -13.12
C VAL A 268 -8.52 0.45 -13.49
N PRO A 269 -7.29 0.92 -13.76
CA PRO A 269 -7.09 2.33 -14.12
C PRO A 269 -7.84 2.74 -15.39
N LEU A 270 -7.95 1.83 -16.37
CA LEU A 270 -8.69 2.11 -17.62
C LEU A 270 -10.21 2.15 -17.39
N LEU A 271 -10.75 1.27 -16.53
CA LEU A 271 -12.16 1.34 -16.11
C LEU A 271 -12.47 2.67 -15.42
N LEU A 272 -11.58 3.12 -14.54
CA LEU A 272 -11.72 4.40 -13.84
C LEU A 272 -11.65 5.58 -14.82
N SER A 273 -10.68 5.60 -15.76
CA SER A 273 -10.60 6.69 -16.75
C SER A 273 -11.80 6.76 -17.69
N MET A 274 -12.44 5.62 -17.93
CA MET A 274 -13.71 5.54 -18.66
C MET A 274 -14.90 6.06 -17.83
N GLY A 275 -14.77 6.28 -16.53
CA GLY A 275 -15.87 6.62 -15.62
C GLY A 275 -16.73 5.40 -15.22
N GLU A 276 -16.26 4.17 -15.47
CA GLU A 276 -16.89 2.92 -15.01
C GLU A 276 -16.50 2.62 -13.56
N ASN A 277 -16.77 3.58 -12.66
CA ASN A 277 -16.28 3.61 -11.28
C ASN A 277 -16.66 2.37 -10.45
N GLU A 278 -17.93 1.97 -10.49
CA GLU A 278 -18.41 0.80 -9.75
C GLU A 278 -17.78 -0.50 -10.27
N LEU A 279 -17.62 -0.63 -11.59
CA LEU A 279 -16.98 -1.80 -12.19
C LEU A 279 -15.48 -1.84 -11.87
N GLY A 280 -14.78 -0.71 -11.98
CA GLY A 280 -13.37 -0.58 -11.60
C GLY A 280 -13.14 -0.97 -10.15
N LEU A 281 -13.98 -0.46 -9.22
CA LEU A 281 -13.90 -0.81 -7.81
C LEU A 281 -14.16 -2.31 -7.58
N LYS A 282 -15.17 -2.90 -8.22
CA LYS A 282 -15.45 -4.35 -8.11
C LYS A 282 -14.25 -5.18 -8.58
N LYS A 283 -13.64 -4.84 -9.72
CA LYS A 283 -12.46 -5.55 -10.24
C LYS A 283 -11.25 -5.40 -9.32
N ALA A 284 -11.05 -4.22 -8.72
CA ALA A 284 -10.00 -4.00 -7.73
C ALA A 284 -10.22 -4.84 -6.45
N ILE A 285 -11.46 -4.96 -5.97
CA ILE A 285 -11.77 -5.82 -4.82
C ILE A 285 -11.52 -7.30 -5.16
N LEU A 286 -11.91 -7.73 -6.37
CA LEU A 286 -11.71 -9.10 -6.83
C LEU A 286 -10.24 -9.47 -7.06
N SER A 287 -9.37 -8.51 -7.39
CA SER A 287 -7.94 -8.77 -7.53
C SER A 287 -7.25 -9.05 -6.18
N GLY A 288 -7.83 -8.56 -5.08
CA GLY A 288 -7.25 -8.67 -3.74
C GLY A 288 -6.03 -7.77 -3.51
N GLU A 289 -5.75 -6.84 -4.42
CA GLU A 289 -4.67 -5.87 -4.29
C GLU A 289 -5.18 -4.60 -3.59
N ASP A 290 -4.79 -4.42 -2.32
CA ASP A 290 -5.21 -3.27 -1.51
C ASP A 290 -4.89 -1.91 -2.19
N ASP A 291 -3.74 -1.82 -2.87
CA ASP A 291 -3.32 -0.61 -3.59
C ASP A 291 -4.29 -0.24 -4.72
N LEU A 292 -4.81 -1.22 -5.46
CA LEU A 292 -5.82 -0.98 -6.51
C LEU A 292 -7.17 -0.58 -5.91
N VAL A 293 -7.52 -1.13 -4.75
CA VAL A 293 -8.73 -0.71 -4.03
C VAL A 293 -8.58 0.73 -3.56
N TYR A 294 -7.44 1.10 -2.98
CA TYR A 294 -7.16 2.48 -2.58
C TYR A 294 -7.17 3.43 -3.77
N LEU A 295 -6.50 3.07 -4.87
CA LEU A 295 -6.50 3.84 -6.12
C LEU A 295 -7.94 4.12 -6.58
N SER A 296 -8.77 3.07 -6.62
CA SER A 296 -10.17 3.17 -7.04
C SER A 296 -10.98 4.06 -6.11
N VAL A 297 -10.94 3.81 -4.81
CA VAL A 297 -11.72 4.58 -3.83
C VAL A 297 -11.31 6.05 -3.81
N MET A 298 -10.01 6.35 -3.86
CA MET A 298 -9.50 7.73 -3.87
C MET A 298 -9.87 8.47 -5.16
N HIS A 299 -9.79 7.79 -6.32
CA HIS A 299 -10.22 8.36 -7.59
C HIS A 299 -11.70 8.73 -7.55
N ILE A 300 -12.56 7.81 -7.10
CA ILE A 300 -14.01 8.03 -7.02
C ILE A 300 -14.34 9.12 -5.98
N GLU A 301 -13.63 9.16 -4.85
CA GLU A 301 -13.79 10.23 -3.85
C GLU A 301 -13.43 11.60 -4.44
N GLN A 302 -12.36 11.67 -5.24
CA GLN A 302 -11.93 12.90 -5.89
C GLN A 302 -12.92 13.37 -6.96
N GLU A 303 -13.45 12.45 -7.77
CA GLU A 303 -14.48 12.75 -8.78
C GLU A 303 -15.81 13.20 -8.16
N ALA A 304 -16.22 12.60 -7.04
CA ALA A 304 -17.40 13.02 -6.29
C ALA A 304 -17.32 14.50 -5.86
N GLY A 305 -16.10 15.01 -5.67
CA GLY A 305 -15.80 16.41 -5.40
C GLY A 305 -16.50 16.96 -4.15
N SER A 306 -16.73 18.27 -4.15
CA SER A 306 -17.43 18.96 -3.04
C SER A 306 -18.95 18.96 -3.19
N SER A 307 -19.49 18.42 -4.29
CA SER A 307 -20.94 18.36 -4.53
C SER A 307 -21.61 17.47 -3.48
N GLU A 308 -22.76 17.89 -2.96
CA GLU A 308 -23.54 17.10 -2.00
C GLU A 308 -24.00 15.79 -2.62
N LYS A 309 -24.56 15.85 -3.84
CA LYS A 309 -24.98 14.66 -4.61
C LYS A 309 -23.83 13.69 -4.88
N GLY A 310 -22.63 14.22 -5.18
CA GLY A 310 -21.44 13.40 -5.40
C GLY A 310 -21.00 12.69 -4.14
N ARG A 311 -20.99 13.39 -3.00
CA ARG A 311 -20.67 12.81 -1.69
C ARG A 311 -21.66 11.73 -1.25
N GLU A 312 -22.96 11.94 -1.50
CA GLU A 312 -23.98 10.93 -1.25
C GLU A 312 -23.76 9.68 -2.11
N ALA A 313 -23.60 9.84 -3.42
CA ALA A 313 -23.33 8.74 -4.35
C ALA A 313 -22.05 7.95 -3.97
N PHE A 314 -20.99 8.65 -3.56
CA PHE A 314 -19.77 8.02 -3.04
C PHE A 314 -20.06 7.17 -1.79
N CYS A 315 -20.81 7.71 -0.83
CA CYS A 315 -21.12 6.98 0.39
C CYS A 315 -22.06 5.79 0.13
N GLU A 316 -23.00 5.89 -0.83
CA GLU A 316 -23.83 4.77 -1.29
C GLU A 316 -22.98 3.66 -1.89
N LEU A 317 -22.04 4.00 -2.77
CA LEU A 317 -21.12 3.04 -3.39
C LEU A 317 -20.25 2.35 -2.33
N MET A 318 -19.69 3.11 -1.39
CA MET A 318 -18.91 2.53 -0.28
C MET A 318 -19.78 1.62 0.61
N HIS A 319 -21.06 1.95 0.82
CA HIS A 319 -21.96 1.10 1.57
C HIS A 319 -22.27 -0.22 0.85
N ALA A 320 -22.37 -0.20 -0.49
CA ALA A 320 -22.54 -1.38 -1.32
C ALA A 320 -21.30 -2.29 -1.35
N HIS A 321 -20.11 -1.75 -1.02
CA HIS A 321 -18.83 -2.47 -1.04
C HIS A 321 -18.10 -2.43 0.33
N PRO A 322 -18.49 -3.29 1.29
CA PRO A 322 -17.95 -3.28 2.66
C PRO A 322 -16.44 -3.50 2.78
N GLU A 323 -15.83 -4.22 1.84
CA GLU A 323 -14.38 -4.45 1.77
C GLU A 323 -13.63 -3.12 1.57
N ALA A 324 -14.01 -2.39 0.52
CA ALA A 324 -13.47 -1.07 0.21
C ALA A 324 -13.72 -0.07 1.35
N LEU A 325 -14.93 -0.09 1.93
CA LEU A 325 -15.28 0.74 3.08
C LEU A 325 -14.37 0.48 4.28
N ARG A 326 -14.06 -0.79 4.58
CA ARG A 326 -13.17 -1.14 5.72
C ARG A 326 -11.75 -0.61 5.49
N LEU A 327 -11.20 -0.79 4.29
CA LEU A 327 -9.88 -0.25 3.94
C LEU A 327 -9.85 1.28 4.02
N LEU A 328 -10.87 1.95 3.48
CA LEU A 328 -10.98 3.41 3.56
C LEU A 328 -11.01 3.92 5.00
N LYS A 329 -11.71 3.21 5.89
CA LYS A 329 -11.73 3.55 7.33
C LYS A 329 -10.37 3.42 7.98
N VAL A 330 -9.59 2.39 7.63
CA VAL A 330 -8.21 2.23 8.12
C VAL A 330 -7.37 3.41 7.65
N TYR A 331 -7.42 3.73 6.36
CA TYR A 331 -6.68 4.85 5.77
C TYR A 331 -6.95 6.19 6.47
N TYR A 332 -8.23 6.55 6.69
CA TYR A 332 -8.56 7.80 7.39
C TYR A 332 -8.11 7.83 8.85
N ARG A 333 -8.10 6.68 9.54
CA ARG A 333 -7.61 6.60 10.92
C ARG A 333 -6.10 6.79 10.99
N GLU A 334 -5.34 6.19 10.07
CA GLU A 334 -3.88 6.29 10.03
C GLU A 334 -3.38 7.69 9.67
N LYS A 335 -4.01 8.34 8.67
CA LYS A 335 -3.64 9.71 8.30
C LYS A 335 -3.92 10.71 9.42
N GLY A 336 -4.98 10.51 10.19
CA GLY A 336 -5.25 11.23 11.44
C GLY A 336 -5.46 12.75 11.33
N GLY A 337 -5.48 13.33 10.13
CA GLY A 337 -5.71 14.76 9.92
C GLY A 337 -7.15 15.18 10.23
N TYR A 338 -7.39 16.49 10.33
CA TYR A 338 -8.72 17.03 10.65
C TYR A 338 -9.75 16.67 9.57
N MET A 339 -9.36 16.77 8.30
CA MET A 339 -10.24 16.47 7.16
C MET A 339 -10.58 14.98 7.10
N GLU A 340 -9.61 14.11 7.33
CA GLU A 340 -9.79 12.65 7.32
C GLU A 340 -10.69 12.20 8.48
N ARG A 341 -10.51 12.79 9.68
CA ARG A 341 -11.43 12.55 10.81
C ARG A 341 -12.85 12.97 10.51
N LYS A 342 -13.04 14.13 9.85
CA LYS A 342 -14.37 14.61 9.42
C LYS A 342 -14.99 13.68 8.38
N LYS A 343 -14.22 13.28 7.35
CA LYS A 343 -14.65 12.31 6.33
C LYS A 343 -15.06 10.97 6.95
N LEU A 344 -14.24 10.43 7.83
CA LEU A 344 -14.53 9.20 8.56
C LEU A 344 -15.81 9.31 9.39
N HIS A 345 -16.00 10.41 10.11
CA HIS A 345 -17.22 10.64 10.88
C HIS A 345 -18.47 10.66 9.97
N ASN A 346 -18.44 11.44 8.89
CA ASN A 346 -19.54 11.53 7.93
C ASN A 346 -19.89 10.16 7.32
N LEU A 347 -18.87 9.38 6.96
CA LEU A 347 -19.03 8.03 6.42
C LEU A 347 -19.68 7.08 7.42
N CYS A 348 -19.32 7.15 8.72
CA CYS A 348 -19.94 6.38 9.78
C CYS A 348 -21.40 6.78 10.02
N VAL A 349 -21.72 8.08 9.92
CA VAL A 349 -23.11 8.58 10.00
C VAL A 349 -23.93 8.04 8.83
N PHE A 350 -23.43 8.17 7.60
CA PHE A 350 -24.13 7.70 6.40
C PHE A 350 -24.38 6.19 6.44
N SER A 351 -23.36 5.41 6.80
CA SER A 351 -23.45 3.95 6.94
C SER A 351 -24.24 3.47 8.18
N LYS A 352 -24.88 4.40 8.91
CA LYS A 352 -25.69 4.14 10.13
C LYS A 352 -24.92 3.40 11.23
N GLN A 353 -23.61 3.60 11.28
CA GLN A 353 -22.69 3.07 12.30
C GLN A 353 -22.54 4.08 13.45
N TYR A 354 -23.66 4.35 14.13
CA TYR A 354 -23.79 5.42 15.12
C TYR A 354 -22.88 5.25 16.34
N LEU A 355 -22.55 4.01 16.74
CA LEU A 355 -21.60 3.76 17.82
C LEU A 355 -20.22 4.35 17.50
N GLU A 356 -19.74 4.09 16.28
CA GLU A 356 -18.44 4.58 15.83
C GLU A 356 -18.48 6.10 15.59
N ALA A 357 -19.54 6.60 14.94
CA ALA A 357 -19.73 8.03 14.70
C ALA A 357 -19.75 8.83 16.01
N GLY A 358 -20.51 8.37 17.02
CA GLY A 358 -20.56 9.01 18.33
C GLY A 358 -19.23 8.94 19.07
N THR A 359 -18.51 7.82 19.00
CA THR A 359 -17.17 7.72 19.60
C THR A 359 -16.16 8.68 18.96
N LEU A 360 -16.20 8.84 17.63
CA LEU A 360 -15.38 9.81 16.90
C LEU A 360 -15.76 11.25 17.26
N ALA A 361 -17.05 11.55 17.43
CA ALA A 361 -17.53 12.87 17.88
C ALA A 361 -17.03 13.19 19.30
N ILE A 362 -17.04 12.23 20.23
CA ILE A 362 -16.42 12.41 21.57
C ILE A 362 -14.94 12.74 21.44
N ARG A 363 -14.17 11.98 20.64
CA ARG A 363 -12.74 12.25 20.45
C ARG A 363 -12.50 13.66 19.89
N LYS A 364 -13.31 14.08 18.90
CA LYS A 364 -13.29 15.43 18.35
C LYS A 364 -13.63 16.49 19.40
N ALA A 365 -14.61 16.23 20.27
CA ALA A 365 -14.98 17.14 21.36
C ALA A 365 -13.80 17.39 22.31
N TYR A 366 -13.05 16.35 22.67
CA TYR A 366 -11.90 16.47 23.56
C TYR A 366 -10.64 17.08 22.91
N THR A 367 -10.63 17.27 21.59
CA THR A 367 -9.60 18.09 20.92
C THR A 367 -9.89 19.58 20.94
N GLN A 368 -11.08 20.00 21.39
CA GLN A 368 -11.42 21.41 21.50
C GLN A 368 -10.69 22.06 22.69
N GLU A 369 -10.09 23.23 22.46
CA GLU A 369 -9.41 24.03 23.50
C GLU A 369 -10.40 24.61 24.49
N ARG A 370 -11.57 25.05 23.99
CA ARG A 370 -12.61 25.69 24.80
C ARG A 370 -13.65 24.67 25.24
N LEU A 371 -14.06 24.79 26.51
CA LEU A 371 -15.08 23.92 27.09
C LEU A 371 -16.43 24.03 26.36
N ASP A 372 -16.80 25.20 25.85
CA ASP A 372 -18.06 25.36 25.10
C ASP A 372 -18.08 24.50 23.83
N GLY A 373 -17.00 24.51 23.04
CA GLY A 373 -16.87 23.65 21.85
C GLY A 373 -16.83 22.15 22.21
N ARG A 374 -16.24 21.79 23.35
CA ARG A 374 -16.27 20.41 23.87
C ARG A 374 -17.70 19.99 24.22
N LEU A 375 -18.46 20.84 24.91
CA LEU A 375 -19.86 20.57 25.26
C LEU A 375 -20.74 20.44 24.01
N GLU A 376 -20.52 21.27 22.98
CA GLU A 376 -21.20 21.12 21.69
C GLU A 376 -20.89 19.78 21.02
N GLY A 377 -19.63 19.36 21.01
CA GLY A 377 -19.23 18.06 20.46
C GLY A 377 -19.78 16.87 21.24
N LEU A 378 -19.91 16.98 22.57
CA LEU A 378 -20.57 15.95 23.39
C LEU A 378 -22.07 15.87 23.11
N LYS A 379 -22.74 17.01 22.86
CA LYS A 379 -24.16 17.03 22.43
C LYS A 379 -24.35 16.42 21.04
N GLU A 380 -23.43 16.68 20.11
CA GLU A 380 -23.38 16.00 18.80
C GLU A 380 -23.28 14.47 18.99
N ALA A 381 -22.37 14.00 19.84
CA ALA A 381 -22.22 12.57 20.15
C ALA A 381 -23.46 11.96 20.82
N GLU A 382 -24.08 12.68 21.76
CA GLU A 382 -25.34 12.26 22.41
C GLU A 382 -26.45 12.05 21.36
N GLY A 383 -26.60 13.00 20.43
CA GLY A 383 -27.55 12.90 19.32
C GLY A 383 -27.29 11.67 18.44
N MET A 384 -26.03 11.33 18.18
CA MET A 384 -25.66 10.13 17.43
C MET A 384 -26.10 8.85 18.14
N PHE A 385 -25.85 8.73 19.45
CA PHE A 385 -26.25 7.54 20.22
C PHE A 385 -27.78 7.44 20.36
N ALA A 386 -28.51 8.55 20.32
CA ALA A 386 -29.97 8.55 20.39
C ALA A 386 -30.66 7.83 19.21
N HIS A 387 -29.97 7.65 18.07
CA HIS A 387 -30.54 6.99 16.89
C HIS A 387 -30.85 5.49 17.08
N ARG A 388 -30.21 4.81 18.05
CA ARG A 388 -30.45 3.38 18.32
C ARG A 388 -30.65 3.13 19.80
N LYS A 389 -31.73 2.42 20.15
CA LYS A 389 -32.06 2.07 21.55
C LYS A 389 -30.97 1.26 22.25
N GLU A 390 -30.24 0.44 21.50
CA GLU A 390 -29.10 -0.34 22.00
C GLU A 390 -27.95 0.54 22.54
N LEU A 391 -27.88 1.80 22.09
CA LEU A 391 -26.84 2.76 22.48
C LEU A 391 -27.26 3.66 23.65
N ALA A 392 -28.35 3.32 24.35
CA ALA A 392 -28.87 4.11 25.48
C ALA A 392 -27.84 4.28 26.60
N PHE A 393 -26.95 3.31 26.80
CA PHE A 393 -25.86 3.42 27.77
C PHE A 393 -24.86 4.52 27.37
N GLN A 394 -24.39 4.50 26.12
CA GLN A 394 -23.45 5.49 25.59
C GLN A 394 -24.07 6.89 25.58
N GLN A 395 -25.35 7.00 25.21
CA GLN A 395 -26.11 8.25 25.29
C GLN A 395 -26.13 8.79 26.73
N ALA A 396 -26.53 7.96 27.69
CA ALA A 396 -26.61 8.35 29.10
C ALA A 396 -25.25 8.77 29.67
N CYS A 397 -24.20 7.99 29.41
CA CYS A 397 -22.85 8.33 29.88
C CYS A 397 -22.33 9.64 29.27
N THR A 398 -22.59 9.89 27.99
CA THR A 398 -22.17 11.12 27.30
C THR A 398 -22.90 12.33 27.88
N LYS A 399 -24.20 12.18 28.15
CA LYS A 399 -25.02 13.20 28.81
C LYS A 399 -24.54 13.49 30.24
N ASP A 400 -24.33 12.45 31.05
CA ASP A 400 -23.84 12.58 32.42
C ASP A 400 -22.47 13.28 32.47
N GLN A 401 -21.60 13.00 31.49
CA GLN A 401 -20.30 13.67 31.36
C GLN A 401 -20.44 15.15 31.01
N ALA A 402 -21.33 15.51 30.08
CA ALA A 402 -21.61 16.90 29.74
C ALA A 402 -22.19 17.68 30.94
N GLU A 403 -23.12 17.06 31.69
CA GLU A 403 -23.68 17.64 32.91
C GLU A 403 -22.64 17.83 34.02
N LEU A 404 -21.69 16.90 34.17
CA LEU A 404 -20.57 17.03 35.10
C LEU A 404 -19.67 18.20 34.74
N LEU A 405 -19.27 18.32 33.48
CA LEU A 405 -18.42 19.41 33.01
C LEU A 405 -19.09 20.79 33.19
N GLU A 406 -20.39 20.89 32.91
CA GLU A 406 -21.15 22.11 33.17
C GLU A 406 -21.20 22.44 34.68
N TYR A 407 -21.38 21.42 35.53
CA TYR A 407 -21.37 21.60 36.98
C TYR A 407 -20.00 22.07 37.49
N GLN A 408 -18.91 21.43 37.03
CA GLN A 408 -17.54 21.80 37.36
C GLN A 408 -17.24 23.23 36.97
N ARG A 409 -17.61 23.66 35.75
CA ARG A 409 -17.44 25.05 35.30
C ARG A 409 -18.16 26.07 36.20
N VAL A 410 -19.35 25.72 36.72
CA VAL A 410 -20.08 26.57 37.66
C VAL A 410 -19.40 26.56 39.03
N LEU A 411 -18.85 25.41 39.44
CA LEU A 411 -18.15 25.24 40.70
C LEU A 411 -16.88 26.09 40.75
N GLU A 412 -16.03 26.02 39.72
CA GLU A 412 -14.80 26.82 39.62
C GLU A 412 -15.11 28.32 39.71
N ARG A 413 -16.13 28.79 38.99
CA ARG A 413 -16.61 30.19 39.07
C ARG A 413 -17.08 30.59 40.45
N LYS A 414 -17.70 29.68 41.20
CA LYS A 414 -18.22 29.94 42.55
C LYS A 414 -17.13 29.89 43.62
N THR A 415 -16.14 29.02 43.47
CA THR A 415 -15.08 28.82 44.46
C THR A 415 -13.81 29.59 44.13
N GLY A 416 -13.67 30.12 42.92
CA GLY A 416 -12.43 30.74 42.42
C GLY A 416 -11.28 29.75 42.28
N LEU A 417 -11.57 28.45 42.19
CA LEU A 417 -10.56 27.38 42.10
C LEU A 417 -10.63 26.73 40.72
N ASP A 418 -9.61 26.95 39.89
CA ASP A 418 -9.50 26.40 38.54
C ASP A 418 -8.90 24.98 38.56
N VAL A 419 -9.58 24.06 39.25
CA VAL A 419 -9.09 22.68 39.47
C VAL A 419 -10.12 21.59 39.21
N PHE A 420 -11.40 21.93 39.01
CA PHE A 420 -12.48 20.95 39.00
C PHE A 420 -12.80 20.41 37.62
N VAL A 421 -12.64 21.20 36.56
CA VAL A 421 -12.94 20.76 35.19
C VAL A 421 -12.06 19.57 34.81
N ASP A 422 -12.66 18.61 34.09
CA ASP A 422 -12.06 17.34 33.65
C ASP A 422 -11.72 16.32 34.74
N MET A 423 -11.96 16.64 36.02
CA MET A 423 -11.94 15.62 37.07
C MET A 423 -13.08 14.61 36.88
N SER A 424 -12.86 13.38 37.30
CA SER A 424 -13.96 12.42 37.45
C SER A 424 -14.93 12.86 38.55
N VAL A 425 -16.16 12.35 38.53
CA VAL A 425 -17.16 12.59 39.60
C VAL A 425 -16.59 12.29 40.99
N SER A 426 -15.77 11.24 41.11
CA SER A 426 -15.19 10.82 42.39
C SER A 426 -14.12 11.81 42.88
N GLU A 427 -13.30 12.33 41.97
CA GLU A 427 -12.28 13.35 42.27
C GLU A 427 -12.93 14.69 42.60
N THR A 428 -13.93 15.12 41.83
CA THR A 428 -14.69 16.35 42.14
C THR A 428 -15.31 16.28 43.53
N LEU A 429 -15.95 15.16 43.89
CA LEU A 429 -16.51 14.95 45.22
C LEU A 429 -15.42 14.94 46.30
N TYR A 430 -14.29 14.28 46.05
CA TYR A 430 -13.16 14.25 46.98
C TYR A 430 -12.63 15.65 47.25
N HIS A 431 -12.30 16.42 46.21
CA HIS A 431 -11.76 17.77 46.33
C HIS A 431 -12.75 18.74 46.97
N LEU A 432 -14.04 18.64 46.64
CA LEU A 432 -15.09 19.43 47.30
C LEU A 432 -15.15 19.19 48.81
N ILE A 433 -15.05 17.92 49.23
CA ILE A 433 -15.08 17.57 50.65
C ILE A 433 -13.79 18.02 51.33
N VAL A 434 -12.63 17.87 50.69
CA VAL A 434 -11.35 18.36 51.23
C VAL A 434 -11.40 19.87 51.46
N VAL A 435 -11.80 20.66 50.46
CA VAL A 435 -11.88 22.11 50.57
C VAL A 435 -12.93 22.54 51.60
N GLY A 436 -14.10 21.90 51.61
CA GLY A 436 -15.14 22.19 52.59
C GLY A 436 -14.73 21.84 54.03
N ALA A 437 -13.98 20.76 54.22
CA ALA A 437 -13.49 20.32 55.52
C ALA A 437 -12.33 21.20 56.03
N SER A 438 -11.51 21.76 55.14
CA SER A 438 -10.40 22.67 55.49
C SER A 438 -10.83 24.11 55.86
N GLY A 439 -12.13 24.38 56.03
CA GLY A 439 -12.65 25.70 56.38
C GLY A 439 -13.21 26.51 55.20
N GLY A 440 -13.27 25.96 53.99
CA GLY A 440 -13.84 26.61 52.81
C GLY A 440 -12.82 27.36 51.95
N VAL A 441 -13.30 28.30 51.16
CA VAL A 441 -12.49 29.20 50.30
C VAL A 441 -12.96 30.63 50.54
N GLU A 442 -12.13 31.64 50.26
CA GLU A 442 -12.51 33.04 50.38
C GLU A 442 -13.89 33.30 49.72
N GLY A 443 -14.85 33.77 50.53
CA GLY A 443 -16.22 34.06 50.11
C GLY A 443 -17.24 32.92 50.23
N ARG A 444 -16.83 31.70 50.61
CA ARG A 444 -17.72 30.53 50.71
C ARG A 444 -17.42 29.68 51.94
N ASP A 445 -18.45 29.54 52.78
CA ASP A 445 -18.40 28.69 53.98
C ASP A 445 -18.21 27.21 53.60
N GLY A 446 -17.31 26.53 54.32
CA GLY A 446 -17.00 25.11 54.12
C GLY A 446 -18.23 24.21 54.25
N GLN A 447 -19.20 24.59 55.08
CA GLN A 447 -20.44 23.84 55.24
C GLN A 447 -21.34 23.89 53.98
N GLN A 448 -21.29 25.00 53.22
CA GLN A 448 -21.99 25.11 51.93
C GLN A 448 -21.35 24.20 50.88
N LEU A 449 -20.03 24.07 50.87
CA LEU A 449 -19.31 23.18 49.94
C LEU A 449 -19.57 21.70 50.25
N LEU A 450 -19.67 21.33 51.53
CA LEU A 450 -20.07 19.97 51.94
C LEU A 450 -21.52 19.66 51.55
N ALA A 451 -22.42 20.65 51.61
CA ALA A 451 -23.79 20.52 51.14
C ALA A 451 -23.83 20.37 49.60
N GLU A 452 -23.02 21.12 48.86
CA GLU A 452 -22.89 20.98 47.41
C GLU A 452 -22.31 19.62 46.99
N ALA A 453 -21.35 19.05 47.74
CA ALA A 453 -20.88 17.69 47.50
C ALA A 453 -22.01 16.65 47.65
N SER A 454 -22.88 16.83 48.66
CA SER A 454 -24.05 15.97 48.87
C SER A 454 -25.12 16.17 47.78
N ALA A 455 -25.28 17.40 47.29
CA ALA A 455 -26.17 17.70 46.16
C ALA A 455 -25.66 17.07 44.85
N LEU A 456 -24.35 17.15 44.58
CA LEU A 456 -23.72 16.54 43.42
C LEU A 456 -23.84 15.00 43.45
N GLN A 457 -23.66 14.38 44.63
CA GLN A 457 -23.90 12.95 44.84
C GLN A 457 -25.31 12.55 44.37
N LYS A 458 -26.34 13.29 44.79
CA LYS A 458 -27.74 13.02 44.43
C LYS A 458 -27.99 13.27 42.94
N LYS A 459 -27.48 14.38 42.40
CA LYS A 459 -27.69 14.77 41.00
C LYS A 459 -27.15 13.72 40.03
N LEU A 460 -25.91 13.27 40.24
CA LEU A 460 -25.26 12.26 39.40
C LEU A 460 -25.49 10.82 39.88
N LYS A 461 -26.46 10.62 40.79
CA LYS A 461 -26.87 9.30 41.30
C LYS A 461 -25.70 8.42 41.76
N VAL A 462 -24.71 9.03 42.40
CA VAL A 462 -23.51 8.32 42.88
C VAL A 462 -23.91 7.35 44.00
N PRO A 463 -23.62 6.04 43.87
CA PRO A 463 -24.01 5.06 44.88
C PRO A 463 -23.48 5.42 46.27
N ASP A 464 -24.35 5.28 47.28
CA ASP A 464 -24.04 5.59 48.68
C ASP A 464 -22.74 4.94 49.15
N LYS A 465 -22.51 3.67 48.79
CA LYS A 465 -21.26 2.97 49.13
C LYS A 465 -20.02 3.69 48.60
N ARG A 466 -20.05 4.17 47.35
CA ARG A 466 -18.94 4.90 46.72
C ARG A 466 -18.73 6.25 47.39
N PHE A 467 -19.81 7.00 47.63
CA PHE A 467 -19.74 8.30 48.29
C PHE A 467 -19.14 8.21 49.70
N TRP A 468 -19.53 7.20 50.48
CA TRP A 468 -18.99 6.97 51.82
C TRP A 468 -17.48 6.71 51.79
N HIS A 469 -16.99 5.88 50.86
CA HIS A 469 -15.54 5.68 50.70
C HIS A 469 -14.80 6.99 50.35
N ILE A 470 -15.36 7.79 49.44
CA ILE A 470 -14.78 9.08 49.04
C ILE A 470 -14.73 10.04 50.24
N LYS A 471 -15.84 10.19 50.98
CA LYS A 471 -15.95 11.10 52.12
C LYS A 471 -15.01 10.71 53.26
N ILE A 472 -14.88 9.43 53.58
CA ILE A 472 -13.93 8.94 54.59
C ILE A 472 -12.49 9.29 54.17
N LYS A 473 -12.13 9.00 52.91
CA LYS A 473 -10.79 9.28 52.38
C LYS A 473 -10.48 10.78 52.42
N ALA A 474 -11.45 11.63 52.04
CA ALA A 474 -11.30 13.08 52.03
C ALA A 474 -11.13 13.65 53.44
N LEU A 475 -12.01 13.32 54.39
CA LEU A 475 -11.93 13.80 55.78
C LEU A 475 -10.64 13.35 56.46
N ALA A 476 -10.24 12.08 56.26
CA ALA A 476 -8.98 11.57 56.80
C ALA A 476 -7.74 12.23 56.17
N SER A 477 -7.84 12.72 54.93
CA SER A 477 -6.71 13.42 54.27
C SER A 477 -6.46 14.82 54.82
N VAL A 478 -7.51 15.51 55.27
CA VAL A 478 -7.44 16.84 55.91
C VAL A 478 -7.13 16.73 57.40
N GLY A 479 -7.38 15.58 58.02
CA GLY A 479 -7.22 15.39 59.46
C GLY A 479 -8.45 15.81 60.27
N GLU A 480 -9.62 15.94 59.62
CA GLU A 480 -10.88 16.31 60.27
C GLU A 480 -11.54 15.10 60.95
N TRP A 481 -10.91 14.64 62.04
CA TRP A 481 -11.31 13.42 62.77
C TRP A 481 -12.62 13.58 63.54
N GLU A 482 -12.98 14.80 63.96
CA GLU A 482 -14.27 15.07 64.61
C GLU A 482 -15.42 14.98 63.60
N ALA A 483 -15.25 15.57 62.41
CA ALA A 483 -16.22 15.45 61.32
C ALA A 483 -16.37 13.99 60.87
N LEU A 484 -15.28 13.22 60.81
CA LEU A 484 -15.32 11.78 60.51
C LEU A 484 -16.09 10.99 61.58
N ARG A 485 -15.92 11.34 62.87
CA ARG A 485 -16.65 10.74 64.00
C ARG A 485 -18.14 11.01 63.92
N LYS A 486 -18.52 12.27 63.69
CA LYS A 486 -19.93 12.67 63.49
C LYS A 486 -20.54 11.90 62.33
N PHE A 487 -19.84 11.85 61.18
CA PHE A 487 -20.30 11.11 60.02
C PHE A 487 -20.49 9.60 60.27
N GLY A 488 -19.58 8.97 61.01
CA GLY A 488 -19.70 7.55 61.40
C GLY A 488 -20.79 7.27 62.46
N ALA A 489 -21.34 8.31 63.10
CA ALA A 489 -22.41 8.24 64.09
C ALA A 489 -23.78 8.62 63.51
N GLU A 490 -23.84 9.40 62.43
CA GLU A 490 -25.09 9.87 61.78
C GLU A 490 -26.04 8.73 61.41
N ARG A 491 -25.52 7.67 60.79
CA ARG A 491 -26.30 6.47 60.43
C ARG A 491 -25.42 5.23 60.29
N LYS A 492 -26.04 4.05 60.25
CA LYS A 492 -25.33 2.78 60.02
C LYS A 492 -24.62 2.84 58.66
N SER A 493 -23.31 2.59 58.66
CA SER A 493 -22.49 2.67 57.45
C SER A 493 -22.87 1.58 56.44
N PRO A 494 -23.17 1.92 55.16
CA PRO A 494 -23.47 0.95 54.11
C PRO A 494 -22.24 0.16 53.64
N ILE A 495 -21.03 0.56 54.07
CA ILE A 495 -19.75 -0.09 53.79
C ILE A 495 -19.09 -0.68 55.05
N GLY A 496 -19.82 -0.70 56.18
CA GLY A 496 -19.28 -1.10 57.47
C GLY A 496 -18.27 -0.09 58.05
N TYR A 497 -17.56 -0.50 59.11
CA TYR A 497 -16.60 0.35 59.83
C TYR A 497 -15.14 0.03 59.54
N LYS A 498 -14.85 -1.06 58.81
CA LYS A 498 -13.50 -1.41 58.33
C LYS A 498 -12.83 -0.27 57.53
N PRO A 499 -13.52 0.41 56.59
CA PRO A 499 -12.92 1.55 55.87
C PRO A 499 -12.58 2.75 56.77
N PHE A 500 -13.34 2.96 57.85
CA PHE A 500 -13.05 4.02 58.84
C PHE A 500 -11.77 3.68 59.60
N ALA A 501 -11.65 2.45 60.13
CA ALA A 501 -10.47 2.00 60.85
C ALA A 501 -9.20 2.12 59.98
N LEU A 502 -9.24 1.60 58.75
CA LEU A 502 -8.10 1.67 57.81
C LEU A 502 -7.70 3.11 57.47
N ALA A 503 -8.67 4.01 57.30
CA ALA A 503 -8.38 5.43 57.03
C ALA A 503 -7.67 6.09 58.22
N CYS A 504 -8.14 5.82 59.45
CA CYS A 504 -7.49 6.30 60.66
C CYS A 504 -6.10 5.69 60.86
N MET A 505 -5.91 4.40 60.61
CA MET A 505 -4.60 3.73 60.73
C MET A 505 -3.55 4.30 59.77
N ARG A 506 -3.95 4.59 58.53
CA ARG A 506 -3.04 5.11 57.49
C ARG A 506 -2.57 6.53 57.73
N LYS A 507 -3.49 7.42 58.13
CA LYS A 507 -3.22 8.85 58.26
C LYS A 507 -2.88 9.27 59.69
N LYS A 508 -3.21 8.42 60.68
CA LYS A 508 -3.09 8.59 62.13
C LYS A 508 -3.81 9.86 62.64
N PRO A 509 -4.79 9.72 63.56
CA PRO A 509 -5.39 10.86 64.21
C PRO A 509 -4.36 11.79 64.87
N THR A 510 -4.28 13.03 64.40
CA THR A 510 -3.45 14.10 64.96
C THR A 510 -4.30 14.97 65.88
N GLY A 511 -3.73 15.46 66.98
CA GLY A 511 -4.44 16.26 67.99
C GLY A 511 -5.08 15.47 69.15
N LEU A 512 -4.89 14.15 69.20
CA LEU A 512 -5.25 13.28 70.32
C LEU A 512 -3.98 12.76 71.00
N LEU A 513 -3.99 12.62 72.34
CA LEU A 513 -2.90 11.96 73.08
C LEU A 513 -2.81 10.47 72.67
N GLY A 514 -1.64 9.84 72.86
CA GLY A 514 -1.34 8.48 72.37
C GLY A 514 -2.43 7.44 72.65
N ASP A 515 -2.92 7.39 73.89
CA ASP A 515 -3.98 6.46 74.33
C ASP A 515 -5.34 6.76 73.69
N ASP A 516 -5.65 8.04 73.43
CA ASP A 516 -6.90 8.46 72.82
C ASP A 516 -6.94 8.15 71.32
N THR A 517 -5.77 8.14 70.67
CA THR A 517 -5.62 7.75 69.26
C THR A 517 -5.90 6.26 69.08
N GLU A 518 -5.34 5.43 69.96
CA GLU A 518 -5.61 3.99 69.94
C GLU A 518 -7.06 3.67 70.29
N ARG A 519 -7.65 4.36 71.27
CA ARG A 519 -9.09 4.24 71.58
C ARG A 519 -9.98 4.64 70.40
N TYR A 520 -9.62 5.68 69.67
CA TYR A 520 -10.39 6.14 68.50
C TYR A 520 -10.38 5.11 67.36
N ILE A 521 -9.22 4.52 67.04
CA ILE A 521 -9.11 3.48 66.00
C ILE A 521 -9.82 2.21 66.46
N THR A 522 -9.54 1.76 67.68
CA THR A 522 -10.11 0.51 68.22
C THR A 522 -11.62 0.59 68.39
N GLY A 523 -12.19 1.77 68.66
CA GLY A 523 -13.63 1.99 68.69
C GLY A 523 -14.34 1.77 67.35
N TYR A 524 -13.67 1.95 66.20
CA TYR A 524 -14.22 1.54 64.91
C TYR A 524 -14.06 0.03 64.66
N ILE A 525 -12.95 -0.55 65.09
CA ILE A 525 -12.70 -2.00 64.96
C ILE A 525 -13.75 -2.80 65.76
N GLU A 526 -14.08 -2.35 66.97
CA GLU A 526 -15.09 -3.00 67.83
C GLU A 526 -16.49 -3.05 67.20
N ARG A 527 -16.81 -2.09 66.32
CA ARG A 527 -18.08 -2.02 65.59
C ARG A 527 -18.16 -2.96 64.39
N ILE A 528 -17.09 -3.72 64.10
CA ILE A 528 -17.06 -4.70 63.01
C ILE A 528 -17.63 -6.03 63.51
N PRO A 529 -18.70 -6.58 62.89
CA PRO A 529 -19.34 -7.80 63.40
C PRO A 529 -18.45 -9.04 63.33
N GLN A 530 -17.67 -9.18 62.26
CA GLN A 530 -16.83 -10.35 61.99
C GLN A 530 -15.61 -10.34 62.91
N ALA A 531 -15.41 -11.40 63.69
CA ALA A 531 -14.31 -11.52 64.64
C ALA A 531 -12.95 -11.71 63.96
N GLU A 532 -12.91 -12.37 62.79
CA GLU A 532 -11.68 -12.56 62.01
C GLU A 532 -11.17 -11.23 61.45
N ASP A 533 -12.05 -10.43 60.83
CA ASP A 533 -11.72 -9.08 60.35
C ASP A 533 -11.25 -8.16 61.48
N ARG A 534 -11.77 -8.32 62.70
CA ARG A 534 -11.30 -7.58 63.88
C ARG A 534 -9.90 -7.99 64.28
N TYR A 535 -9.61 -9.29 64.28
CA TYR A 535 -8.28 -9.82 64.58
C TYR A 535 -7.23 -9.28 63.61
N ASP A 536 -7.50 -9.35 62.30
CA ASP A 536 -6.59 -8.85 61.26
C ASP A 536 -6.31 -7.35 61.41
N LEU A 537 -7.35 -6.55 61.70
CA LEU A 537 -7.20 -5.11 61.90
C LEU A 537 -6.49 -4.73 63.20
N TYR A 538 -6.68 -5.50 64.29
CA TYR A 538 -5.92 -5.28 65.54
C TYR A 538 -4.45 -5.63 65.36
N LEU A 539 -4.13 -6.69 64.61
CA LEU A 539 -2.76 -7.02 64.20
C LEU A 539 -2.13 -5.89 63.37
N GLU A 540 -2.84 -5.42 62.33
CA GLU A 540 -2.36 -4.34 61.45
C GLU A 540 -2.19 -3.01 62.22
N ASN A 541 -3.04 -2.75 63.23
CA ASN A 541 -2.93 -1.59 64.13
C ASN A 541 -1.87 -1.76 65.23
N LYS A 542 -1.24 -2.93 65.35
CA LYS A 542 -0.29 -3.31 66.42
C LYS A 542 -0.89 -3.26 67.85
N SER A 543 -2.21 -3.43 67.97
CA SER A 543 -2.90 -3.53 69.27
C SER A 543 -2.89 -4.99 69.74
N TRP A 544 -1.73 -5.47 70.20
CA TRP A 544 -1.48 -6.89 70.49
C TRP A 544 -2.40 -7.47 71.56
N GLU A 545 -2.72 -6.71 72.60
CA GLU A 545 -3.60 -7.16 73.70
C GLU A 545 -5.01 -7.46 73.18
N LYS A 546 -5.61 -6.52 72.43
CA LYS A 546 -6.92 -6.71 71.80
C LYS A 546 -6.91 -7.81 70.74
N ALA A 547 -5.83 -7.95 69.97
CA ALA A 547 -5.67 -9.04 69.02
C ALA A 547 -5.66 -10.42 69.72
N ALA A 548 -4.93 -10.54 70.85
CA ALA A 548 -4.88 -11.77 71.65
C ALA A 548 -6.25 -12.12 72.26
N GLU A 549 -6.99 -11.13 72.76
CA GLU A 549 -8.35 -11.34 73.28
C GLU A 549 -9.32 -11.88 72.21
N VAL A 550 -9.27 -11.31 71.00
CA VAL A 550 -10.11 -11.78 69.89
C VAL A 550 -9.69 -13.18 69.42
N ALA A 551 -8.39 -13.47 69.35
CA ALA A 551 -7.87 -14.80 69.00
C ALA A 551 -8.30 -15.87 70.03
N ALA A 552 -8.27 -15.53 71.32
CA ALA A 552 -8.77 -16.38 72.40
C ALA A 552 -10.27 -16.65 72.28
N ARG A 553 -11.07 -15.63 71.93
CA ARG A 553 -12.52 -15.78 71.69
C ARG A 553 -12.83 -16.61 70.45
N LEU A 554 -12.00 -16.54 69.42
CA LEU A 554 -12.10 -17.35 68.20
C LEU A 554 -11.70 -18.82 68.42
N LYS A 555 -11.07 -19.16 69.57
CA LYS A 555 -10.53 -20.49 69.89
C LYS A 555 -9.58 -21.04 68.83
N ASP A 556 -8.86 -20.16 68.15
CA ASP A 556 -7.93 -20.51 67.08
C ASP A 556 -6.48 -20.52 67.61
N PRO A 557 -5.89 -21.69 67.87
CA PRO A 557 -4.55 -21.78 68.48
C PRO A 557 -3.45 -21.23 67.56
N ARG A 558 -3.67 -21.16 66.24
CA ARG A 558 -2.69 -20.62 65.29
C ARG A 558 -2.60 -19.10 65.40
N ARG A 559 -3.75 -18.42 65.45
CA ARG A 559 -3.85 -16.97 65.63
C ARG A 559 -3.31 -16.52 67.00
N ILE A 560 -3.53 -17.30 68.06
CA ILE A 560 -2.95 -17.03 69.38
C ILE A 560 -1.41 -17.12 69.35
N ALA A 561 -0.85 -18.13 68.67
CA ALA A 561 0.59 -18.30 68.51
C ALA A 561 1.22 -17.17 67.68
N GLU A 562 0.53 -16.71 66.64
CA GLU A 562 0.94 -15.59 65.79
C GLU A 562 1.02 -14.26 66.56
N VAL A 563 -0.03 -13.88 67.30
CA VAL A 563 0.02 -12.67 68.16
C VAL A 563 1.13 -12.77 69.18
N ARG A 564 1.32 -13.95 69.81
CA ARG A 564 2.36 -14.15 70.82
C ARG A 564 3.77 -13.97 70.24
N GLY A 565 4.01 -14.45 69.01
CA GLY A 565 5.28 -14.28 68.32
C GLY A 565 5.55 -12.83 67.88
N LEU A 566 4.50 -12.09 67.50
CA LEU A 566 4.60 -10.68 67.11
C LEU A 566 4.66 -9.70 68.29
N ALA A 567 4.08 -10.08 69.44
CA ALA A 567 4.07 -9.27 70.67
C ALA A 567 5.36 -9.41 71.51
N THR A 568 6.13 -10.49 71.33
CA THR A 568 7.42 -10.64 72.00
C THR A 568 8.47 -9.71 71.38
N PRO A 569 9.11 -8.81 72.16
CA PRO A 569 10.21 -8.01 71.65
C PRO A 569 11.37 -8.93 71.25
N ALA A 570 11.97 -8.68 70.08
CA ALA A 570 13.13 -9.40 69.59
C ALA A 570 14.29 -9.26 70.60
N GLY A 571 14.46 -10.25 71.47
CA GLY A 571 15.52 -10.26 72.47
C GLY A 571 15.20 -11.19 73.63
N THR A 572 15.28 -12.50 73.42
CA THR A 572 15.68 -13.55 74.38
C THR A 572 15.28 -14.93 73.83
N ALA A 573 16.15 -15.51 72.99
CA ALA A 573 16.14 -16.94 72.74
C ALA A 573 17.55 -17.46 73.04
N SER A 574 17.73 -17.93 74.26
CA SER A 574 18.89 -18.71 74.67
C SER A 574 18.50 -20.18 74.80
N ALA A 575 19.22 -21.02 74.05
CA ALA A 575 19.62 -22.41 74.31
C ALA A 575 18.49 -23.46 74.45
N SER A 576 18.56 -24.65 73.86
CA SER A 576 19.72 -25.51 73.60
C SER A 576 19.26 -26.69 72.75
N GLN A 577 20.07 -27.11 71.77
CA GLN A 577 20.45 -28.51 71.62
C GLN A 577 21.62 -28.68 70.63
N THR A 578 22.49 -29.57 71.07
CA THR A 578 23.86 -29.95 70.71
C THR A 578 24.06 -30.71 69.38
N THR A 579 25.10 -30.29 68.65
CA THR A 579 26.24 -31.05 68.05
C THR A 579 26.15 -31.94 66.80
N SER A 580 27.19 -31.75 65.99
CA SER A 580 27.84 -32.58 64.94
C SER A 580 27.34 -32.34 63.50
N GLY A 581 28.17 -32.10 62.48
CA GLY A 581 29.62 -32.01 62.31
C GLY A 581 29.96 -31.81 60.82
N GLY A 582 31.15 -31.24 60.52
CA GLY A 582 31.74 -31.10 59.18
C GLY A 582 31.19 -29.92 58.36
N GLY A 583 31.94 -29.05 57.70
CA GLY A 583 33.35 -29.01 57.31
C GLY A 583 33.43 -28.41 55.90
N GLY A 584 34.11 -27.28 55.72
CA GLY A 584 34.65 -26.83 54.43
C GLY A 584 33.96 -25.68 53.68
N GLY A 585 34.59 -24.49 53.73
CA GLY A 585 35.14 -23.80 52.54
C GLY A 585 34.25 -22.99 51.58
N GLY A 586 34.61 -21.70 51.40
CA GLY A 586 34.25 -20.83 50.25
C GLY A 586 33.02 -19.95 50.52
N GLY A 587 32.99 -18.63 50.33
CA GLY A 587 33.73 -17.76 49.41
C GLY A 587 32.70 -17.01 48.54
N ASP A 588 32.72 -15.67 48.60
CA ASP A 588 31.98 -14.69 47.78
C ASP A 588 30.45 -14.62 47.97
N GLY A 589 29.81 -13.47 48.21
CA GLY A 589 29.94 -12.18 47.55
C GLY A 589 28.76 -12.04 46.59
N PHE A 590 27.80 -11.12 46.84
CA PHE A 590 27.09 -10.29 45.83
C PHE A 590 25.90 -9.51 46.43
N SER A 591 26.12 -8.20 46.49
CA SER A 591 25.27 -7.07 46.07
C SER A 591 23.75 -7.24 45.84
N ARG A 592 23.04 -6.27 46.45
CA ARG A 592 21.72 -5.74 46.06
C ARG A 592 21.65 -5.36 44.57
N PRO A 593 20.43 -5.31 44.02
CA PRO A 593 20.06 -4.22 43.14
C PRO A 593 18.85 -3.44 43.67
N LYS A 594 18.78 -2.19 43.21
CA LYS A 594 17.65 -1.27 43.31
C LYS A 594 16.49 -1.75 42.45
#